data_AF-X1EUR2-F1
#
_entry.id   AF-X1EUR2-F1
#
_cell.length_a   1.000
_cell.length_b   1.000
_cell.length_c   1.000
_cell.angle_alpha   90.00
_cell.angle_beta   90.00
_cell.angle_gamma   90.00
#
_symmetry.space_group_name_H-M   'P 1'
#
loop_
_entity.id
_entity.type
_entity.pdbx_description
1 polymer ?
#
loop_
_entity_poly.entity_id
_entity_poly.type
_entity_poly.pdbx_seq_one_letter_code
_entity_poly.pdbx_strand_id
1 'polypeptide(L)'
;MFKGAPFGELFAPAEEIPAYFHDRALSLEESFYTAEVFLEIFRSFGSRIRDLFLPSYLELSVDKEFKKEGDLFDFFNSYQFRAQSTALNLFGSYGAYPLFSFYKTEEFSTAVTVAITADRAALRKSEVLLENYISLEDQEGNTFTMENRLNIELGDEAQWKDSLGLLYTRYYYPQQGIRLPYLSREIGKEGFWAHIESLDVTITGQKEKGSFHPLNLILRHETSIVFPDHGLIKGEIAVGFDHEKVLNGEKYWSLGILGAIEVRIDF
;
A
#
# COMPACT_ATOMS: atom_id res chain seq x y z
N MET A 1 17.32 -27.18 -24.55
CA MET A 1 17.57 -27.42 -23.13
C MET A 1 18.96 -26.91 -22.83
N PHE A 2 19.06 -25.86 -22.01
CA PHE A 2 20.32 -25.29 -21.54
C PHE A 2 21.13 -26.43 -20.89
N LYS A 3 22.39 -26.63 -21.29
CA LYS A 3 23.25 -27.68 -20.74
C LYS A 3 24.17 -27.05 -19.70
N GLY A 4 23.61 -26.68 -18.54
CA GLY A 4 24.33 -26.02 -17.45
C GLY A 4 23.85 -26.53 -16.09
N ALA A 5 24.45 -25.98 -15.02
CA ALA A 5 23.87 -26.13 -13.68
C ALA A 5 22.43 -25.58 -13.69
N PRO A 6 21.49 -26.18 -12.92
CA PRO A 6 20.16 -25.59 -12.75
C PRO A 6 20.30 -24.11 -12.38
N PHE A 7 19.52 -23.23 -13.03
CA PHE A 7 19.55 -21.78 -12.82
C PHE A 7 20.83 -21.07 -13.29
N GLY A 8 21.75 -21.76 -13.98
CA GLY A 8 22.96 -21.14 -14.51
C GLY A 8 22.66 -19.97 -15.45
N GLU A 9 21.56 -20.05 -16.19
CA GLU A 9 21.01 -18.99 -17.03
C GLU A 9 20.63 -17.72 -16.25
N LEU A 10 20.33 -17.78 -14.95
CA LEU A 10 20.05 -16.58 -14.15
C LEU A 10 21.32 -15.82 -13.79
N PHE A 11 22.46 -16.48 -13.75
CA PHE A 11 23.74 -15.88 -13.34
C PHE A 11 24.73 -15.74 -14.48
N ALA A 12 24.48 -16.36 -15.64
CA ALA A 12 25.38 -16.20 -16.78
C ALA A 12 25.34 -14.75 -17.31
N PRO A 13 26.47 -14.26 -17.83
CA PRO A 13 26.57 -12.92 -18.41
C PRO A 13 25.52 -12.71 -19.50
N ALA A 14 25.07 -11.45 -19.62
CA ALA A 14 24.06 -11.05 -20.60
C ALA A 14 24.47 -11.32 -22.07
N GLU A 15 25.70 -11.72 -22.35
CA GLU A 15 26.20 -11.98 -23.71
C GLU A 15 26.12 -13.47 -24.11
N GLU A 16 26.13 -14.39 -23.14
CA GLU A 16 26.26 -15.83 -23.43
C GLU A 16 24.90 -16.54 -23.63
N ILE A 17 23.86 -16.08 -22.94
CA ILE A 17 22.53 -16.71 -22.99
C ILE A 17 21.70 -16.24 -24.19
N PRO A 18 21.75 -14.95 -24.60
CA PRO A 18 20.99 -14.51 -25.77
C PRO A 18 21.38 -15.28 -27.02
N ALA A 19 22.64 -15.67 -27.20
CA ALA A 19 23.06 -16.46 -28.37
C ALA A 19 22.28 -17.78 -28.49
N TYR A 20 22.08 -18.50 -27.38
CA TYR A 20 21.37 -19.77 -27.38
C TYR A 20 19.85 -19.62 -27.58
N PHE A 21 19.24 -18.60 -26.97
CA PHE A 21 17.83 -18.28 -27.18
C PHE A 21 17.60 -17.78 -28.62
N HIS A 22 18.43 -16.84 -29.08
CA HIS A 22 18.39 -16.26 -30.41
C HIS A 22 18.44 -17.35 -31.48
N ASP A 23 19.44 -18.22 -31.46
CA ASP A 23 19.60 -19.28 -32.47
C ASP A 23 18.41 -20.23 -32.58
N ARG A 24 17.70 -20.46 -31.46
CA ARG A 24 16.50 -21.32 -31.44
C ARG A 24 15.21 -20.59 -31.79
N ALA A 25 15.15 -19.30 -31.49
CA ALA A 25 13.97 -18.48 -31.75
C ALA A 25 14.00 -17.87 -33.17
N LEU A 26 15.12 -17.92 -33.89
CA LEU A 26 15.26 -17.39 -35.27
C LEU A 26 14.16 -17.88 -36.22
N SER A 27 13.79 -19.17 -36.16
CA SER A 27 12.78 -19.76 -37.06
C SER A 27 11.33 -19.56 -36.60
N LEU A 28 11.09 -18.93 -35.44
CA LEU A 28 9.77 -18.72 -34.88
C LEU A 28 9.35 -17.27 -35.08
N GLU A 29 8.09 -17.00 -35.41
CA GLU A 29 7.58 -15.63 -35.53
C GLU A 29 7.54 -14.93 -34.15
N GLU A 30 7.23 -15.69 -33.10
CA GLU A 30 7.21 -15.25 -31.70
C GLU A 30 7.80 -16.34 -30.80
N SER A 31 8.49 -15.92 -29.74
CA SER A 31 8.99 -16.83 -28.70
C SER A 31 9.18 -16.10 -27.39
N PHE A 32 8.94 -16.78 -26.27
CA PHE A 32 9.08 -16.24 -24.93
C PHE A 32 9.74 -17.25 -24.00
N TYR A 33 10.64 -16.79 -23.14
CA TYR A 33 11.25 -17.59 -22.09
C TYR A 33 11.45 -16.75 -20.84
N THR A 34 10.97 -17.25 -19.71
CA THR A 34 11.25 -16.69 -18.38
C THR A 34 11.94 -17.70 -17.49
N ALA A 35 12.88 -17.20 -16.70
CA ALA A 35 13.51 -17.93 -15.62
C ALA A 35 13.46 -17.06 -14.37
N GLU A 36 13.11 -17.66 -13.23
CA GLU A 36 12.98 -16.97 -11.95
C GLU A 36 13.63 -17.80 -10.85
N VAL A 37 14.30 -17.11 -9.93
CA VAL A 37 14.68 -17.66 -8.63
C VAL A 37 14.31 -16.66 -7.56
N PHE A 38 13.74 -17.16 -6.46
CA PHE A 38 13.45 -16.34 -5.31
C PHE A 38 13.85 -17.05 -4.01
N LEU A 39 14.12 -16.25 -2.99
CA LEU A 39 14.42 -16.67 -1.64
C LEU A 39 13.54 -15.86 -0.70
N GLU A 40 12.71 -16.56 0.06
CA GLU A 40 11.90 -15.98 1.12
C GLU A 40 12.39 -16.48 2.49
N ILE A 41 12.51 -15.56 3.43
CA ILE A 41 12.89 -15.84 4.81
C ILE A 41 11.82 -15.23 5.70
N PHE A 42 11.24 -16.07 6.56
CA PHE A 42 10.24 -15.68 7.53
C PHE A 42 10.77 -15.90 8.94
N ARG A 43 10.40 -15.01 9.85
CA ARG A 43 10.56 -15.23 11.28
C ARG A 43 9.28 -14.81 12.01
N SER A 44 9.02 -15.44 13.15
CA SER A 44 7.96 -14.97 14.04
C SER A 44 8.34 -13.63 14.67
N PHE A 45 7.37 -12.72 14.70
CA PHE A 45 7.45 -11.42 15.35
C PHE A 45 6.46 -11.32 16.52
N GLY A 46 6.61 -10.30 17.36
CA GLY A 46 5.71 -10.02 18.47
C GLY A 46 6.18 -8.81 19.27
N SER A 47 6.16 -8.94 20.59
CA SER A 47 6.37 -7.83 21.52
C SER A 47 7.83 -7.66 21.95
N ARG A 48 8.76 -7.59 21.00
CA ARG A 48 10.18 -7.33 21.28
C ARG A 48 10.65 -6.07 20.56
N ILE A 49 11.41 -5.20 21.23
CA ILE A 49 11.94 -3.96 20.61
C ILE A 49 12.71 -4.24 19.32
N ARG A 50 13.46 -5.34 19.26
CA ARG A 50 14.19 -5.74 18.04
C ARG A 50 13.27 -5.98 16.84
N ASP A 51 11.99 -6.28 17.07
CA ASP A 51 11.01 -6.54 16.01
C ASP A 51 10.62 -5.28 15.23
N LEU A 52 10.93 -4.08 15.74
CA LEU A 52 10.82 -2.82 14.99
C LEU A 52 11.80 -2.71 13.83
N PHE A 53 12.96 -3.36 13.94
CA PHE A 53 14.08 -3.15 13.02
C PHE A 53 14.54 -4.42 12.31
N LEU A 54 14.41 -5.58 12.97
CA LEU A 54 14.79 -6.86 12.39
C LEU A 54 13.64 -7.39 11.53
N PRO A 55 13.85 -7.62 10.21
CA PRO A 55 12.77 -8.04 9.33
C PRO A 55 12.10 -9.33 9.81
N SER A 56 10.77 -9.33 9.86
CA SER A 56 9.93 -10.51 9.98
C SER A 56 9.79 -11.26 8.67
N TYR A 57 9.92 -10.54 7.56
CA TYR A 57 9.89 -11.06 6.21
C TYR A 57 11.03 -10.46 5.38
N LEU A 58 11.73 -11.30 4.64
CA LEU A 58 12.72 -10.90 3.65
C LEU A 58 12.52 -11.72 2.38
N GLU A 59 12.46 -11.04 1.25
CA GLU A 59 12.35 -11.61 -0.09
C GLU A 59 13.47 -11.09 -0.97
N LEU A 60 14.08 -11.97 -1.73
CA LEU A 60 15.03 -11.66 -2.79
C LEU A 60 14.60 -12.46 -4.02
N SER A 61 14.35 -11.80 -5.13
CA SER A 61 14.07 -12.48 -6.40
C SER A 61 14.90 -11.91 -7.55
N VAL A 62 15.25 -12.81 -8.46
CA VAL A 62 15.93 -12.51 -9.72
C VAL A 62 15.16 -13.20 -10.83
N ASP A 63 14.71 -12.42 -11.78
CA ASP A 63 13.97 -12.86 -12.96
C ASP A 63 14.72 -12.45 -14.23
N LYS A 64 14.65 -13.31 -15.24
CA LYS A 64 15.13 -13.04 -16.59
C LYS A 64 14.06 -13.36 -17.61
N GLU A 65 13.74 -12.39 -18.44
CA GLU A 65 12.78 -12.51 -19.53
C GLU A 65 13.49 -12.35 -20.88
N PHE A 66 13.17 -13.25 -21.82
CA PHE A 66 13.59 -13.19 -23.21
C PHE A 66 12.35 -13.22 -24.09
N LYS A 67 12.17 -12.21 -24.92
CA LYS A 67 11.03 -12.11 -25.84
C LYS A 67 11.54 -11.91 -27.26
N LYS A 68 10.94 -12.64 -28.21
CA LYS A 68 11.09 -12.42 -29.65
C LYS A 68 9.73 -12.08 -30.25
N GLU A 69 9.68 -11.02 -31.03
CA GLU A 69 8.49 -10.60 -31.79
C GLU A 69 8.94 -10.12 -33.19
N GLY A 70 8.69 -10.92 -34.22
CA GLY A 70 9.23 -10.68 -35.57
C GLY A 70 10.76 -10.75 -35.59
N ASP A 71 11.41 -9.63 -35.91
CA ASP A 71 12.88 -9.48 -35.91
C ASP A 71 13.43 -8.84 -34.62
N LEU A 72 12.55 -8.46 -33.68
CA LEU A 72 12.93 -7.82 -32.43
C LEU A 72 13.19 -8.87 -31.35
N PHE A 73 14.27 -8.65 -30.59
CA PHE A 73 14.66 -9.45 -29.44
C PHE A 73 14.85 -8.56 -28.23
N ASP A 74 14.03 -8.80 -27.21
CA ASP A 74 14.10 -8.11 -25.94
C ASP A 74 14.67 -9.03 -24.85
N PHE A 75 15.46 -8.43 -23.95
CA PHE A 75 16.07 -9.13 -22.83
C PHE A 75 15.99 -8.28 -21.57
N PHE A 76 15.27 -8.78 -20.55
CA PHE A 76 15.11 -8.07 -19.28
C PHE A 76 15.65 -8.89 -18.13
N ASN A 77 16.32 -8.22 -17.20
CA ASN A 77 16.69 -8.75 -15.90
C ASN A 77 15.96 -7.92 -14.86
N SER A 78 15.17 -8.60 -14.03
CA SER A 78 14.45 -7.98 -12.93
C SER A 78 15.02 -8.48 -11.62
N TYR A 79 15.30 -7.56 -10.70
CA TYR A 79 15.78 -7.85 -9.36
C TYR A 79 14.81 -7.22 -8.37
N GLN A 80 14.32 -7.99 -7.42
CA GLN A 80 13.45 -7.48 -6.38
C GLN A 80 13.99 -7.87 -5.01
N PHE A 81 13.97 -6.91 -4.10
CA PHE A 81 14.29 -7.08 -2.70
C PHE A 81 13.15 -6.49 -1.89
N ARG A 82 12.63 -7.26 -0.93
CA ARG A 82 11.65 -6.77 0.03
C ARG A 82 12.10 -7.14 1.43
N ALA A 83 12.05 -6.18 2.34
CA ALA A 83 12.24 -6.42 3.77
C ALA A 83 11.12 -5.74 4.53
N GLN A 84 10.46 -6.49 5.41
CA GLN A 84 9.39 -5.98 6.26
C GLN A 84 9.69 -6.35 7.71
N SER A 85 9.58 -5.38 8.59
CA SER A 85 9.68 -5.52 10.04
C SER A 85 8.32 -5.23 10.65
N THR A 86 7.81 -6.13 11.50
CA THR A 86 6.53 -5.95 12.20
C THR A 86 6.74 -6.18 13.68
N ALA A 87 6.18 -5.31 14.53
CA ALA A 87 6.16 -5.46 15.97
C ALA A 87 4.73 -5.25 16.51
N LEU A 88 4.36 -6.04 17.53
CA LEU A 88 3.03 -6.03 18.12
C LEU A 88 3.11 -5.77 19.62
N ASN A 89 2.22 -4.94 20.16
CA ASN A 89 2.03 -4.74 21.60
C ASN A 89 3.35 -4.49 22.35
N LEU A 90 4.12 -3.51 21.94
CA LEU A 90 5.32 -3.01 22.61
C LEU A 90 4.98 -2.02 23.71
N PHE A 91 4.30 -0.93 23.41
CA PHE A 91 4.27 0.30 24.22
C PHE A 91 2.90 0.66 24.80
N GLY A 92 1.81 0.07 24.30
CA GLY A 92 0.47 0.27 24.86
C GLY A 92 0.33 -0.28 26.29
N SER A 93 -0.82 -0.07 26.91
CA SER A 93 -1.05 -0.52 28.30
C SER A 93 -0.94 -2.04 28.47
N TYR A 94 -1.19 -2.81 27.40
CA TYR A 94 -1.03 -4.27 27.37
C TYR A 94 0.28 -4.70 26.69
N GLY A 95 1.16 -3.75 26.42
CA GLY A 95 2.44 -4.00 25.77
C GLY A 95 3.50 -4.60 26.70
N ALA A 96 4.55 -5.17 26.10
CA ALA A 96 5.68 -5.72 26.84
C ALA A 96 6.55 -4.65 27.54
N TYR A 97 6.50 -3.41 27.05
CA TYR A 97 7.23 -2.23 27.52
C TYR A 97 6.25 -1.04 27.64
N PRO A 98 5.29 -1.08 28.56
CA PRO A 98 4.20 -0.11 28.62
C PRO A 98 4.74 1.30 28.90
N LEU A 99 4.70 2.16 27.88
CA LEU A 99 5.13 3.57 27.94
C LEU A 99 3.95 4.53 27.86
N PHE A 100 2.88 4.12 27.18
CA PHE A 100 1.72 4.96 26.90
C PHE A 100 0.45 4.30 27.44
N SER A 101 -0.35 5.06 28.19
CA SER A 101 -1.60 4.57 28.79
C SER A 101 -2.85 4.92 27.98
N PHE A 102 -2.72 5.72 26.92
CA PHE A 102 -3.87 6.18 26.13
C PHE A 102 -4.31 5.19 25.04
N TYR A 103 -3.56 4.10 24.81
CA TYR A 103 -3.97 2.98 23.98
C TYR A 103 -3.59 1.64 24.64
N LYS A 104 -4.29 0.56 24.30
CA LYS A 104 -4.08 -0.78 24.88
C LYS A 104 -3.07 -1.62 24.09
N THR A 105 -3.25 -1.66 22.77
CA THR A 105 -2.55 -2.55 21.86
C THR A 105 -2.17 -1.76 20.63
N GLU A 106 -1.10 -2.20 19.98
CA GLU A 106 -0.64 -1.56 18.78
C GLU A 106 0.13 -2.50 17.86
N GLU A 107 0.18 -2.11 16.59
CA GLU A 107 0.95 -2.75 15.53
C GLU A 107 1.79 -1.69 14.82
N PHE A 108 3.08 -1.96 14.69
CA PHE A 108 4.00 -1.20 13.86
C PHE A 108 4.49 -2.12 12.75
N SER A 109 4.38 -1.70 11.49
CA SER A 109 4.96 -2.41 10.36
C SER A 109 5.65 -1.43 9.43
N THR A 110 6.92 -1.71 9.10
CA THR A 110 7.68 -0.96 8.11
C THR A 110 8.16 -1.92 7.04
N ALA A 111 7.92 -1.61 5.77
CA ALA A 111 8.41 -2.38 4.65
C ALA A 111 9.20 -1.50 3.69
N VAL A 112 10.27 -2.07 3.14
CA VAL A 112 11.04 -1.50 2.04
C VAL A 112 11.03 -2.51 0.91
N THR A 113 10.61 -2.09 -0.27
CA THR A 113 10.72 -2.85 -1.51
C THR A 113 11.59 -2.08 -2.48
N VAL A 114 12.54 -2.76 -3.10
CA VAL A 114 13.39 -2.24 -4.17
C VAL A 114 13.21 -3.16 -5.36
N ALA A 115 12.77 -2.63 -6.49
CA ALA A 115 12.64 -3.35 -7.74
C ALA A 115 13.51 -2.68 -8.81
N ILE A 116 14.31 -3.45 -9.53
CA ILE A 116 15.23 -2.96 -10.55
C ILE A 116 15.01 -3.78 -11.80
N THR A 117 14.80 -3.10 -12.93
CA THR A 117 14.74 -3.73 -14.26
C THR A 117 15.87 -3.17 -15.11
N ALA A 118 16.67 -4.07 -15.69
CA ALA A 118 17.77 -3.76 -16.58
C ALA A 118 17.60 -4.47 -17.93
N ASP A 119 17.86 -3.75 -19.01
CA ASP A 119 18.03 -4.32 -20.34
C ASP A 119 19.52 -4.58 -20.56
N ARG A 120 19.90 -5.86 -20.63
CA ARG A 120 21.30 -6.32 -20.61
C ARG A 120 22.06 -5.77 -19.40
N ALA A 121 22.83 -4.69 -19.58
CA ALA A 121 23.61 -4.01 -18.54
C ALA A 121 23.15 -2.56 -18.30
N ALA A 122 22.18 -2.06 -19.05
CA ALA A 122 21.63 -0.72 -18.92
C ALA A 122 20.44 -0.72 -17.96
N LEU A 123 20.46 0.14 -16.94
CA LEU A 123 19.33 0.34 -16.05
C LEU A 123 18.16 0.94 -16.84
N ARG A 124 17.00 0.29 -16.82
CA ARG A 124 15.78 0.76 -17.48
C ARG A 124 14.83 1.44 -16.50
N LYS A 125 14.60 0.77 -15.36
CA LYS A 125 13.74 1.27 -14.28
C LYS A 125 14.29 0.80 -12.95
N SER A 126 14.24 1.65 -11.93
CA SER A 126 14.35 1.27 -10.52
C SER A 126 13.18 1.89 -9.77
N GLU A 127 12.61 1.14 -8.84
CA GLU A 127 11.50 1.56 -8.00
C GLU A 127 11.86 1.26 -6.55
N VAL A 128 11.69 2.25 -5.68
CA VAL A 128 11.89 2.11 -4.24
C VAL A 128 10.58 2.50 -3.57
N LEU A 129 10.01 1.54 -2.85
CA LEU A 129 8.77 1.66 -2.12
C LEU A 129 9.06 1.52 -0.63
N LEU A 130 8.82 2.58 0.14
CA LEU A 130 8.86 2.60 1.59
C LEU A 130 7.42 2.69 2.11
N GLU A 131 7.02 1.73 2.94
CA GLU A 131 5.70 1.65 3.54
C GLU A 131 5.83 1.65 5.07
N ASN A 132 5.04 2.47 5.73
CA ASN A 132 4.92 2.50 7.19
C ASN A 132 3.45 2.37 7.57
N TYR A 133 3.17 1.48 8.50
CA TYR A 133 1.84 1.19 9.02
C TYR A 133 1.90 1.25 10.54
N ILE A 134 0.97 1.98 11.13
CA ILE A 134 0.79 2.05 12.58
C ILE A 134 -0.70 1.87 12.85
N SER A 135 -1.05 0.92 13.71
CA SER A 135 -2.42 0.77 14.22
C SER A 135 -2.40 0.79 15.74
N LEU A 136 -3.25 1.62 16.33
CA LEU A 136 -3.42 1.75 17.78
C LEU A 136 -4.88 1.47 18.11
N GLU A 137 -5.15 0.69 19.15
CA GLU A 137 -6.49 0.50 19.68
C GLU A 137 -6.53 0.98 21.14
N ASP A 138 -7.57 1.71 21.54
CA ASP A 138 -7.73 2.20 22.91
C ASP A 138 -8.58 1.28 23.81
N GLN A 139 -8.84 1.74 25.04
CA GLN A 139 -9.61 0.98 26.04
C GLN A 139 -11.09 0.84 25.69
N GLU A 140 -11.63 1.76 24.89
CA GLU A 140 -13.03 1.80 24.47
C GLU A 140 -13.23 1.05 23.14
N GLY A 141 -12.16 0.54 22.54
CA GLY A 141 -12.17 -0.13 21.23
C GLY A 141 -12.11 0.85 20.06
N ASN A 142 -11.79 2.12 20.30
CA ASN A 142 -11.53 3.07 19.23
C ASN A 142 -10.18 2.75 18.59
N THR A 143 -10.07 2.95 17.28
CA THR A 143 -8.86 2.62 16.52
C THR A 143 -8.31 3.84 15.80
N PHE A 144 -7.00 4.02 15.85
CA PHE A 144 -6.27 4.97 15.01
C PHE A 144 -5.32 4.20 14.11
N THR A 145 -5.38 4.44 12.81
CA THR A 145 -4.46 3.86 11.83
C THR A 145 -3.77 4.96 11.04
N MET A 146 -2.45 4.82 10.86
CA MET A 146 -1.64 5.65 9.98
C MET A 146 -0.96 4.75 8.95
N GLU A 147 -1.11 5.11 7.69
CA GLU A 147 -0.43 4.48 6.57
C GLU A 147 0.36 5.53 5.83
N ASN A 148 1.65 5.32 5.64
CA ASN A 148 2.50 6.15 4.81
C ASN A 148 3.16 5.29 3.73
N ARG A 149 3.13 5.78 2.49
CA ARG A 149 3.68 5.11 1.32
C ARG A 149 4.46 6.09 0.47
N LEU A 150 5.78 5.98 0.48
CA LEU A 150 6.68 6.71 -0.41
C LEU A 150 7.11 5.79 -1.55
N ASN A 151 6.76 6.15 -2.78
CA ASN A 151 7.25 5.52 -4.00
C ASN A 151 8.23 6.45 -4.71
N ILE A 152 9.41 5.96 -5.06
CA ILE A 152 10.42 6.66 -5.84
C ILE A 152 10.73 5.82 -7.07
N GLU A 153 10.46 6.36 -8.25
CA GLU A 153 10.76 5.75 -9.53
C GLU A 153 11.95 6.48 -10.19
N LEU A 154 12.98 5.72 -10.56
CA LEU A 154 14.17 6.19 -11.25
C LEU A 154 14.22 5.51 -12.63
N GLY A 155 14.15 6.29 -13.69
CA GLY A 155 14.30 5.81 -15.07
C GLY A 155 14.87 6.94 -15.93
N ASP A 156 14.22 7.24 -17.05
CA ASP A 156 14.57 8.40 -17.87
C ASP A 156 14.44 9.73 -17.11
N GLU A 157 13.43 9.81 -16.22
CA GLU A 157 13.20 10.94 -15.32
C GLU A 157 12.96 10.37 -13.90
N ALA A 158 13.47 11.05 -12.88
CA ALA A 158 13.18 10.68 -11.49
C ALA A 158 11.80 11.22 -11.09
N GLN A 159 10.93 10.35 -10.60
CA GLN A 159 9.59 10.70 -10.14
C GLN A 159 9.38 10.16 -8.73
N TRP A 160 8.55 10.82 -7.94
CA TRP A 160 8.17 10.29 -6.64
C TRP A 160 6.74 10.65 -6.25
N LYS A 161 6.15 9.81 -5.40
CA LYS A 161 4.82 9.97 -4.84
C LYS A 161 4.87 9.58 -3.37
N ASP A 162 4.46 10.48 -2.49
CA ASP A 162 4.30 10.22 -1.06
C ASP A 162 2.81 10.31 -0.71
N SER A 163 2.26 9.25 -0.12
CA SER A 163 0.87 9.17 0.30
C SER A 163 0.81 8.92 1.81
N LEU A 164 0.04 9.73 2.53
CA LEU A 164 -0.25 9.58 3.96
C LEU A 164 -1.76 9.45 4.13
N GLY A 165 -2.20 8.32 4.70
CA GLY A 165 -3.57 8.08 5.12
C GLY A 165 -3.65 8.01 6.64
N LEU A 166 -4.51 8.82 7.24
CA LEU A 166 -4.87 8.73 8.66
C LEU A 166 -6.34 8.30 8.74
N LEU A 167 -6.63 7.36 9.63
CA LEU A 167 -7.99 6.89 9.89
C LEU A 167 -8.21 6.81 11.40
N TYR A 168 -9.23 7.48 11.90
CA TYR A 168 -9.68 7.36 13.28
C TYR A 168 -11.12 6.87 13.30
N THR A 169 -11.35 5.75 13.99
CA THR A 169 -12.70 5.20 14.20
C THR A 169 -13.02 5.25 15.68
N ARG A 170 -14.16 5.85 16.00
CA ARG A 170 -14.67 5.98 17.36
C ARG A 170 -16.04 5.37 17.49
N TYR A 171 -16.22 4.54 18.52
CA TYR A 171 -17.51 3.94 18.86
C TYR A 171 -18.06 4.57 20.12
N TYR A 172 -19.37 4.81 20.16
CA TYR A 172 -20.07 5.28 21.35
C TYR A 172 -21.34 4.46 21.58
N TYR A 173 -21.33 3.72 22.69
CA TYR A 173 -22.41 2.84 23.13
C TYR A 173 -23.25 3.53 24.21
N PRO A 174 -24.39 4.17 23.87
CA PRO A 174 -25.24 4.82 24.85
C PRO A 174 -25.88 3.78 25.79
N GLN A 175 -25.84 4.02 27.10
CA GLN A 175 -26.37 3.09 28.12
C GLN A 175 -27.87 2.77 27.96
N GLN A 176 -28.65 3.66 27.33
CA GLN A 176 -30.09 3.49 27.12
C GLN A 176 -30.44 3.06 25.68
N GLY A 177 -29.44 2.71 24.88
CA GLY A 177 -29.58 2.52 23.43
C GLY A 177 -29.86 3.83 22.69
N ILE A 178 -30.19 3.70 21.41
CA ILE A 178 -30.52 4.81 20.52
C ILE A 178 -32.03 4.87 20.32
N ARG A 179 -32.62 6.05 20.55
CA ARG A 179 -34.05 6.29 20.38
C ARG A 179 -34.27 7.17 19.17
N LEU A 180 -34.81 6.60 18.11
CA LEU A 180 -35.29 7.35 16.96
C LEU A 180 -36.82 7.38 16.94
N PRO A 181 -37.43 8.49 16.50
CA PRO A 181 -38.85 8.49 16.14
C PRO A 181 -39.12 7.34 15.14
N TYR A 182 -40.23 6.64 15.32
CA TYR A 182 -40.70 5.55 14.44
C TYR A 182 -39.92 4.23 14.47
N LEU A 183 -38.81 4.13 15.21
CA LEU A 183 -38.13 2.86 15.45
C LEU A 183 -38.65 2.22 16.76
N SER A 184 -38.81 0.90 16.78
CA SER A 184 -39.19 0.20 18.02
C SER A 184 -38.06 0.32 19.06
N ARG A 185 -38.41 0.30 20.34
CA ARG A 185 -37.42 0.36 21.43
C ARG A 185 -36.51 -0.87 21.45
N GLU A 186 -36.97 -1.99 20.91
CA GLU A 186 -36.22 -3.24 20.88
C GLU A 186 -35.05 -3.12 19.90
N ILE A 187 -35.28 -2.61 18.69
CA ILE A 187 -34.24 -2.39 17.67
C ILE A 187 -33.18 -1.40 18.18
N GLY A 188 -33.61 -0.34 18.87
CA GLY A 188 -32.70 0.70 19.36
C GLY A 188 -31.84 0.29 20.57
N LYS A 189 -32.14 -0.82 21.24
CA LYS A 189 -31.55 -1.18 22.55
C LYS A 189 -30.05 -1.42 22.47
N GLU A 190 -29.59 -2.04 21.39
CA GLU A 190 -28.18 -2.37 21.14
C GLU A 190 -27.52 -1.40 20.15
N GLY A 191 -28.25 -0.36 19.76
CA GLY A 191 -27.77 0.62 18.80
C GLY A 191 -26.60 1.44 19.35
N PHE A 192 -25.64 1.73 18.50
CA PHE A 192 -24.46 2.54 18.83
C PHE A 192 -24.13 3.55 17.74
N TRP A 193 -23.36 4.56 18.11
CA TRP A 193 -22.83 5.54 17.16
C TRP A 193 -21.41 5.12 16.75
N ALA A 194 -21.10 5.23 15.47
CA ALA A 194 -19.74 5.14 14.97
C ALA A 194 -19.39 6.41 14.21
N HIS A 195 -18.22 6.97 14.51
CA HIS A 195 -17.65 8.10 13.82
C HIS A 195 -16.34 7.65 13.16
N ILE A 196 -16.20 7.94 11.87
CA ILE A 196 -14.99 7.65 11.11
C ILE A 196 -14.47 8.95 10.54
N GLU A 197 -13.23 9.30 10.88
CA GLU A 197 -12.52 10.45 10.36
C GLU A 197 -11.33 9.97 9.54
N SER A 198 -11.19 10.43 8.30
CA SER A 198 -10.02 10.13 7.48
C SER A 198 -9.39 11.38 6.89
N LEU A 199 -8.06 11.40 6.85
CA LEU A 199 -7.26 12.40 6.15
C LEU A 199 -6.33 11.67 5.20
N ASP A 200 -6.50 11.93 3.90
CA ASP A 200 -5.65 11.42 2.85
C ASP A 200 -4.86 12.58 2.24
N VAL A 201 -3.53 12.48 2.26
CA VAL A 201 -2.63 13.45 1.65
C VAL A 201 -1.76 12.72 0.64
N THR A 202 -1.70 13.24 -0.58
CA THR A 202 -0.78 12.75 -1.61
C THR A 202 0.03 13.91 -2.15
N ILE A 203 1.35 13.74 -2.14
CA ILE A 203 2.31 14.69 -2.69
C ILE A 203 3.05 13.99 -3.83
N THR A 204 3.14 14.64 -4.98
CA THR A 204 3.82 14.08 -6.15
C THR A 204 4.92 15.02 -6.60
N GLY A 205 6.11 14.48 -6.85
CA GLY A 205 7.25 15.21 -7.37
C GLY A 205 7.71 14.72 -8.75
N GLN A 206 7.96 15.74 -9.58
CA GLN A 206 8.47 15.78 -10.95
C GLN A 206 7.89 14.76 -11.96
N LYS A 207 7.19 15.32 -12.94
CA LYS A 207 6.87 14.72 -14.24
C LYS A 207 7.17 15.83 -15.25
N GLU A 208 8.27 15.77 -16.01
CA GLU A 208 8.61 16.88 -16.93
C GLU A 208 7.65 16.93 -18.12
N LYS A 209 6.93 15.84 -18.36
CA LYS A 209 5.95 15.69 -19.44
C LYS A 209 4.54 15.44 -18.90
N GLY A 210 3.70 16.47 -18.97
CA GLY A 210 2.25 16.39 -18.75
C GLY A 210 1.77 17.28 -17.62
N SER A 211 0.44 17.32 -17.42
CA SER A 211 -0.10 17.85 -16.17
C SER A 211 0.13 16.85 -15.03
N PHE A 212 0.33 17.37 -13.83
CA PHE A 212 0.44 16.55 -12.62
C PHE A 212 -0.12 17.29 -11.41
N HIS A 213 -0.49 16.51 -10.39
CA HIS A 213 -1.10 16.99 -9.15
C HIS A 213 -0.05 16.96 -8.04
N PRO A 214 0.74 18.04 -7.84
CA PRO A 214 1.76 18.11 -6.79
C PRO A 214 1.22 17.89 -5.37
N LEU A 215 -0.06 18.20 -5.12
CA LEU A 215 -0.69 18.03 -3.82
C LEU A 215 -2.17 17.71 -4.00
N ASN A 216 -2.62 16.65 -3.37
CA ASN A 216 -4.01 16.28 -3.20
C ASN A 216 -4.27 16.03 -1.70
N LEU A 217 -5.32 16.61 -1.17
CA LEU A 217 -5.74 16.46 0.22
C LEU A 217 -7.23 16.18 0.27
N ILE A 218 -7.63 15.13 0.98
CA ILE A 218 -9.03 14.79 1.19
C ILE A 218 -9.26 14.60 2.69
N LEU A 219 -10.18 15.36 3.25
CA LEU A 219 -10.69 15.17 4.61
C LEU A 219 -12.10 14.60 4.51
N ARG A 220 -12.37 13.52 5.22
CA ARG A 220 -13.68 12.88 5.26
C ARG A 220 -14.10 12.64 6.71
N HIS A 221 -15.37 12.87 6.96
CA HIS A 221 -16.03 12.54 8.21
C HIS A 221 -17.32 11.78 7.90
N GLU A 222 -17.45 10.62 8.52
CA GLU A 222 -18.63 9.78 8.49
C GLU A 222 -19.18 9.64 9.90
N THR A 223 -20.49 9.80 10.04
CA THR A 223 -21.23 9.46 11.26
C THR A 223 -22.30 8.44 10.90
N SER A 224 -22.32 7.33 11.62
CA SER A 224 -23.35 6.31 11.49
C SER A 224 -24.00 5.97 12.83
N ILE A 225 -25.29 5.67 12.75
CA ILE A 225 -26.07 4.99 13.77
C ILE A 225 -26.21 3.55 13.28
N VAL A 226 -25.67 2.60 14.04
CA VAL A 226 -25.72 1.19 13.71
C VAL A 226 -26.72 0.51 14.65
N PHE A 227 -27.64 -0.27 14.08
CA PHE A 227 -28.55 -1.16 14.79
C PHE A 227 -28.13 -2.61 14.48
N PRO A 228 -27.46 -3.30 15.41
CA PRO A 228 -27.09 -4.70 15.21
C PRO A 228 -28.28 -5.53 14.72
N ASP A 229 -28.04 -6.37 13.73
CA ASP A 229 -29.04 -7.24 13.06
C ASP A 229 -30.19 -6.54 12.32
N HIS A 230 -30.28 -5.20 12.37
CA HIS A 230 -31.38 -4.44 11.78
C HIS A 230 -30.95 -3.38 10.76
N GLY A 231 -29.68 -2.98 10.72
CA GLY A 231 -29.14 -2.08 9.69
C GLY A 231 -28.49 -0.81 10.23
N LEU A 232 -28.48 0.26 9.43
CA LEU A 232 -27.78 1.51 9.76
C LEU A 232 -28.39 2.76 9.11
N ILE A 233 -28.12 3.91 9.72
CA ILE A 233 -28.30 5.24 9.16
C ILE A 233 -26.94 5.92 9.15
N LYS A 234 -26.47 6.37 8.00
CA LYS A 234 -25.15 6.96 7.83
C LYS A 234 -25.24 8.30 7.11
N GLY A 235 -24.47 9.28 7.57
CA GLY A 235 -24.18 10.52 6.87
C GLY A 235 -22.67 10.68 6.70
N GLU A 236 -22.26 11.16 5.53
CA GLU A 236 -20.87 11.37 5.17
C GLU A 236 -20.70 12.78 4.58
N ILE A 237 -19.60 13.44 4.94
CA ILE A 237 -19.11 14.65 4.30
C ILE A 237 -17.64 14.48 3.98
N ALA A 238 -17.24 14.86 2.77
CA ALA A 238 -15.85 14.91 2.36
C ALA A 238 -15.53 16.25 1.71
N VAL A 239 -14.36 16.79 2.01
CA VAL A 239 -13.81 18.00 1.40
C VAL A 239 -12.46 17.66 0.80
N GLY A 240 -12.33 17.91 -0.49
CA GLY A 240 -11.12 17.68 -1.27
C GLY A 240 -10.50 18.99 -1.71
N PHE A 241 -9.17 19.05 -1.69
CA PHE A 241 -8.36 20.11 -2.25
C PHE A 241 -7.30 19.51 -3.15
N ASP A 242 -7.17 20.05 -4.34
CA ASP A 242 -6.19 19.58 -5.31
C ASP A 242 -5.48 20.77 -5.97
N HIS A 243 -4.16 20.64 -6.10
CA HIS A 243 -3.31 21.56 -6.82
C HIS A 243 -2.78 20.85 -8.06
N GLU A 244 -3.08 21.40 -9.23
CA GLU A 244 -2.62 20.89 -10.52
C GLU A 244 -1.62 21.87 -11.15
N LYS A 245 -0.55 21.32 -11.73
CA LYS A 245 0.37 22.04 -12.61
C LYS A 245 0.23 21.49 -14.02
N VAL A 246 0.00 22.38 -14.99
CA VAL A 246 -0.18 22.03 -16.40
C VAL A 246 1.11 22.31 -17.18
N LEU A 247 1.26 21.69 -18.36
CA LEU A 247 2.43 21.76 -19.26
C LEU A 247 2.96 23.18 -19.52
N ASN A 248 2.09 24.21 -19.54
CA ASN A 248 2.49 25.60 -19.80
C ASN A 248 2.98 26.34 -18.54
N GLY A 249 3.13 25.65 -17.41
CA GLY A 249 3.49 26.24 -16.12
C GLY A 249 2.31 26.90 -15.37
N GLU A 250 1.11 26.86 -15.96
CA GLU A 250 -0.13 27.30 -15.31
C GLU A 250 -0.46 26.42 -14.11
N LYS A 251 -1.06 27.03 -13.09
CA LYS A 251 -1.42 26.38 -11.83
C LYS A 251 -2.92 26.51 -11.62
N TYR A 252 -3.56 25.39 -11.33
CA TYR A 252 -4.97 25.31 -11.04
C TYR A 252 -5.16 24.77 -9.62
N TRP A 253 -6.21 25.26 -8.98
CA TRP A 253 -6.63 24.78 -7.67
C TRP A 253 -8.08 24.35 -7.81
N SER A 254 -8.39 23.15 -7.35
CA SER A 254 -9.78 22.67 -7.30
C SER A 254 -10.18 22.34 -5.87
N LEU A 255 -11.44 22.62 -5.58
CA LEU A 255 -12.10 22.33 -4.31
C LEU A 255 -13.31 21.47 -4.61
N GLY A 256 -13.38 20.31 -3.96
CA GLY A 256 -14.49 19.37 -4.06
C GLY A 256 -15.19 19.25 -2.72
N ILE A 257 -16.51 19.20 -2.72
CA ILE A 257 -17.32 18.85 -1.55
C ILE A 257 -18.25 17.73 -1.96
N LEU A 258 -18.27 16.66 -1.18
CA LEU A 258 -19.17 15.54 -1.35
C LEU A 258 -19.96 15.35 -0.05
N GLY A 259 -21.26 15.12 -0.19
CA GLY A 259 -22.15 14.77 0.91
C GLY A 259 -23.01 13.58 0.51
N ALA A 260 -23.13 12.60 1.39
CA ALA A 260 -23.94 11.41 1.15
C ALA A 260 -24.74 11.04 2.40
N ILE A 261 -25.93 10.48 2.19
CA ILE A 261 -26.77 9.92 3.25
C ILE A 261 -27.22 8.54 2.78
N GLU A 262 -27.06 7.54 3.64
CA GLU A 262 -27.48 6.16 3.41
C GLU A 262 -28.39 5.72 4.56
N VAL A 263 -29.51 5.07 4.22
CA VAL A 263 -30.42 4.45 5.19
C VAL A 263 -30.71 3.04 4.72
N ARG A 264 -30.40 2.06 5.57
CA ARG A 264 -30.69 0.64 5.34
C ARG A 264 -31.25 0.07 6.63
N ILE A 265 -32.52 -0.29 6.65
CA ILE A 265 -33.17 -0.87 7.83
C ILE A 265 -33.97 -2.08 7.36
N ASP A 266 -33.67 -3.23 7.93
CA ASP A 266 -34.38 -4.49 7.74
C ASP A 266 -35.35 -4.70 8.92
N PHE A 267 -36.58 -5.11 8.59
CA PHE A 267 -37.68 -5.33 9.54
C PHE A 267 -38.04 -6.80 9.66
#